data_AF-A0A7C7NZQ6-F1
#
_entry.id   AF-A0A7C7NZQ6-F1
#
_cell.length_a   1.000
_cell.length_b   1.000
_cell.length_c   1.000
_cell.angle_alpha   90.00
_cell.angle_beta   90.00
_cell.angle_gamma   90.00
#
_symmetry.space_group_name_H-M   'P 1'
#
loop_
_entity.id
_entity.type
_entity.pdbx_description
1 polymer ?
#
loop_
_entity_poly.entity_id
_entity_poly.type
_entity_poly.pdbx_seq_one_letter_code
_entity_poly.pdbx_strand_id
1 'polypeptide(L)'
;KGFAGVMKRHNFSGQRASHGVSLSHRKAGSTGNSQDPGRVFKGKKMEGHMGNVRVTKQNLKIVDIDLANNLIAIKGSVPGKKNTTVFIKDSVKGKK
;
A
#
# COMPACT_ATOMS: atom_id res chain seq x y z
N LYS A 1 7.10 -2.41 6.52
CA LYS A 1 7.91 -1.23 6.13
C LYS A 1 8.15 -0.28 7.31
N GLY A 2 7.80 -0.68 8.55
CA GLY A 2 8.01 0.14 9.74
C GLY A 2 7.17 1.43 9.71
N PHE A 3 7.58 2.43 10.47
CA PHE A 3 7.02 3.78 10.36
C PHE A 3 7.42 4.40 9.01
N ALA A 4 6.43 4.86 8.25
CA ALA A 4 6.65 5.43 6.93
C ALA A 4 6.06 6.84 6.84
N GLY A 5 6.84 7.77 6.28
CA GLY A 5 6.37 9.12 5.97
C GLY A 5 5.31 9.15 4.88
N VAL A 6 4.60 10.29 4.79
CA VAL A 6 3.46 10.52 3.89
C VAL A 6 3.73 10.21 2.42
N MET A 7 4.92 10.53 1.89
CA MET A 7 5.25 10.23 0.49
C MET A 7 5.27 8.72 0.21
N LYS A 8 5.89 7.93 1.09
CA LYS A 8 6.02 6.47 0.91
C LYS A 8 4.72 5.74 1.21
N ARG A 9 3.97 6.21 2.22
CA ARG A 9 2.74 5.58 2.71
C ARG A 9 1.53 5.91 1.85
N HIS A 10 1.44 7.16 1.36
CA HIS A 10 0.25 7.73 0.72
C HIS A 10 0.52 8.39 -0.63
N ASN A 11 1.73 8.26 -1.17
CA ASN A 11 2.11 8.78 -2.50
C ASN A 11 1.97 10.30 -2.65
N PHE A 12 2.17 11.05 -1.56
CA PHE A 12 2.20 12.53 -1.62
C PHE A 12 3.41 13.02 -2.42
N SER A 13 3.26 14.14 -3.14
CA SER A 13 4.29 14.73 -4.00
C SER A 13 5.43 15.41 -3.24
N GLY A 14 5.19 15.83 -1.99
CA GLY A 14 6.13 16.66 -1.24
C GLY A 14 6.24 18.07 -1.82
N GLN A 15 7.33 18.76 -1.48
CA GLN A 15 7.67 20.11 -1.97
C GLN A 15 8.86 20.06 -2.93
N ARG A 16 9.09 21.14 -3.68
CA ARG A 16 10.23 21.25 -4.61
C ARG A 16 11.56 21.00 -3.89
N ALA A 17 12.54 20.48 -4.62
CA ALA A 17 13.89 20.23 -4.11
C ALA A 17 14.76 21.50 -4.08
N SER A 18 14.45 22.50 -4.91
CA SER A 18 15.20 23.75 -5.07
C SER A 18 14.25 24.97 -5.03
N HIS A 19 14.76 26.16 -5.39
CA HIS A 19 14.02 27.43 -5.43
C HIS A 19 13.40 27.83 -4.08
N GLY A 20 14.23 27.90 -3.03
CA GLY A 20 13.86 28.52 -1.74
C GLY A 20 13.13 27.63 -0.75
N VAL A 21 12.91 26.34 -1.06
CA VAL A 21 12.30 25.40 -0.09
C VAL A 21 13.30 25.02 0.99
N SER A 22 13.01 25.41 2.24
CA SER A 22 13.80 25.01 3.41
C SER A 22 13.19 23.81 4.14
N LEU A 23 13.96 22.71 4.24
CA LEU A 23 13.71 21.51 5.07
C LEU A 23 12.37 20.79 4.85
N SER A 24 11.63 21.14 3.79
CA SER A 24 10.23 20.75 3.63
C SER A 24 9.95 19.84 2.44
N HIS A 25 11.00 19.36 1.76
CA HIS A 25 10.92 18.55 0.55
C HIS A 25 10.02 17.31 0.70
N ARG A 26 9.97 16.71 1.89
CA ARG A 26 9.21 15.47 2.16
C ARG A 26 8.03 15.64 3.13
N LYS A 27 7.62 16.88 3.40
CA LYS A 27 6.50 17.18 4.32
C LYS A 27 5.14 16.93 3.67
N ALA A 28 4.11 16.81 4.51
CA ALA A 28 2.74 16.54 4.09
C ALA A 28 2.03 17.75 3.43
N GLY A 29 2.55 18.96 3.62
CA GLY A 29 1.82 20.19 3.31
C GLY A 29 0.77 20.49 4.39
N SER A 30 -0.29 21.20 4.02
CA SER A 30 -1.36 21.55 4.96
C SER A 30 -2.22 20.34 5.36
N THR A 31 -2.57 20.26 6.64
CA THR A 31 -3.41 19.21 7.20
C THR A 31 -4.90 19.58 7.27
N GLY A 32 -5.25 20.85 7.11
CA GLY A 32 -6.63 21.35 7.20
C GLY A 32 -6.78 22.82 6.81
N ASN A 33 -7.98 23.36 7.07
CA ASN A 33 -8.30 24.77 6.88
C ASN A 33 -8.15 25.54 8.21
N SER A 34 -8.31 26.87 8.17
CA SER A 34 -8.22 27.77 9.32
C SER A 34 -9.49 27.73 10.19
N GLN A 35 -10.20 28.86 10.37
CA GLN A 35 -11.23 29.06 11.40
C GLN A 35 -12.38 28.04 11.37
N ASP A 36 -12.91 27.74 10.19
CA ASP A 36 -13.97 26.73 10.03
C ASP A 36 -13.46 25.64 9.07
N PRO A 37 -13.33 24.37 9.49
CA PRO A 37 -13.82 23.74 10.74
C PRO A 37 -12.85 23.75 11.94
N GLY A 38 -11.70 24.44 11.87
CA GLY A 38 -10.76 24.54 13.00
C GLY A 38 -10.16 23.21 13.47
N ARG A 39 -10.24 22.15 12.66
CA ARG A 39 -9.79 20.79 13.04
C ARG A 39 -9.35 19.97 11.84
N VAL A 40 -8.62 18.89 12.12
CA VAL A 40 -8.29 17.86 11.12
C VAL A 40 -9.41 16.82 11.04
N PHE A 41 -9.84 16.46 9.83
CA PHE A 41 -10.85 15.43 9.63
C PHE A 41 -10.33 14.02 9.94
N LYS A 42 -11.21 13.16 10.47
CA LYS A 42 -10.90 11.74 10.68
C LYS A 42 -10.55 11.08 9.35
N GLY A 43 -9.54 10.20 9.35
CA GLY A 43 -9.06 9.54 8.14
C GLY A 43 -8.13 10.39 7.26
N LYS A 44 -7.74 11.61 7.70
CA LYS A 44 -6.68 12.38 7.03
C LYS A 44 -5.42 11.53 6.91
N LYS A 45 -4.89 11.43 5.69
CA LYS A 45 -3.67 10.68 5.37
C LYS A 45 -2.46 11.38 6.01
N MET A 46 -1.81 10.68 6.94
CA MET A 46 -0.63 11.13 7.70
C MET A 46 0.40 9.99 7.76
N GLU A 47 1.61 10.30 8.21
CA GLU A 47 2.67 9.31 8.47
C GLU A 47 2.23 8.24 9.48
N GLY A 48 2.86 7.06 9.40
CA GLY A 48 2.56 5.96 10.31
C GLY A 48 3.03 4.60 9.82
N HIS A 49 2.73 3.57 10.59
CA HIS A 49 3.19 2.20 10.31
C HIS A 49 2.62 1.62 9.00
N MET A 50 3.50 1.29 8.05
CA MET A 50 3.15 0.79 6.72
C MET A 50 3.48 -0.69 6.53
N GLY A 51 2.53 -1.43 5.97
CA GLY A 51 2.63 -2.87 5.75
C GLY A 51 2.28 -3.67 7.01
N ASN A 52 2.62 -4.97 7.02
CA ASN A 52 2.14 -5.91 8.03
C ASN A 52 0.60 -5.89 8.18
N VAL A 53 -0.09 -5.75 7.07
CA VAL A 53 -1.55 -5.75 6.99
C VAL A 53 -1.98 -6.86 6.04
N ARG A 54 -3.16 -7.44 6.28
CA ARG A 54 -3.73 -8.46 5.40
C ARG A 54 -4.13 -7.80 4.07
N VAL A 55 -3.55 -8.27 2.97
CA VAL A 55 -3.86 -7.82 1.61
C VAL A 55 -4.31 -9.02 0.79
N THR A 56 -5.38 -8.86 0.03
CA THR A 56 -5.86 -9.88 -0.90
C THR A 56 -5.74 -9.37 -2.32
N LYS A 57 -4.95 -10.07 -3.13
CA LYS A 57 -4.92 -9.86 -4.57
C LYS A 57 -5.94 -10.79 -5.21
N GLN A 58 -6.89 -10.23 -5.95
CA GLN A 58 -8.01 -10.97 -6.51
C GLN A 58 -7.77 -11.32 -7.97
N ASN A 59 -8.43 -12.38 -8.45
CA ASN A 59 -8.43 -12.81 -9.85
C ASN A 59 -7.03 -13.08 -10.43
N LEU A 60 -6.21 -13.81 -9.69
CA LEU A 60 -4.93 -14.32 -10.19
C LEU A 60 -5.16 -15.58 -11.01
N LYS A 61 -4.53 -15.68 -12.17
CA LYS A 61 -4.60 -16.88 -13.03
C LYS A 61 -3.63 -17.93 -12.51
N ILE A 62 -4.13 -19.15 -12.32
CA ILE A 62 -3.29 -20.33 -12.12
C ILE A 62 -2.76 -20.76 -13.48
N VAL A 63 -1.44 -20.87 -13.59
CA VAL A 63 -0.74 -21.25 -14.82
C VAL A 63 -0.60 -22.76 -14.88
N ASP A 64 -0.19 -23.36 -13.76
CA ASP A 64 0.07 -24.78 -13.65
C ASP A 64 -0.12 -25.26 -12.20
N ILE A 65 -0.46 -26.54 -12.06
CA ILE A 65 -0.61 -27.23 -10.77
C ILE A 65 0.16 -28.55 -10.87
N ASP A 66 1.26 -28.63 -10.13
CA ASP A 66 2.04 -29.85 -10.01
C ASP A 66 1.66 -30.56 -8.71
N LEU A 67 0.84 -31.62 -8.87
CA LEU A 67 0.37 -32.44 -7.75
C LEU A 67 1.46 -33.35 -7.18
N ALA A 68 2.49 -33.71 -7.94
CA ALA A 68 3.56 -34.58 -7.46
C ALA A 68 4.46 -33.83 -6.46
N ASN A 69 4.77 -32.57 -6.76
CA ASN A 69 5.60 -31.72 -5.91
C ASN A 69 4.78 -30.80 -4.97
N ASN A 70 3.44 -30.86 -5.01
CA ASN A 70 2.53 -29.97 -4.30
C ASN A 70 2.81 -28.48 -4.57
N LEU A 71 3.06 -28.13 -5.83
CA LEU A 71 3.38 -26.77 -6.26
C LEU A 71 2.24 -26.17 -7.07
N ILE A 72 2.03 -24.86 -6.91
CA ILE A 72 1.06 -24.09 -7.68
C ILE A 72 1.78 -22.91 -8.32
N ALA A 73 1.75 -22.84 -9.65
CA ALA A 73 2.29 -21.73 -10.40
C ALA A 73 1.21 -20.67 -10.65
N ILE A 74 1.43 -19.45 -10.15
CA ILE A 74 0.47 -18.34 -10.24
C ILE A 74 1.05 -17.23 -11.13
N LYS A 75 0.24 -16.71 -12.06
CA LYS A 75 0.63 -15.57 -12.89
C LYS A 75 0.59 -14.27 -12.08
N GLY A 76 1.77 -13.75 -11.75
CA GLY A 76 1.96 -12.43 -11.12
C GLY A 76 2.48 -12.51 -9.68
N SER A 77 2.39 -11.38 -8.96
CA SER A 77 2.88 -11.29 -7.57
C SER A 77 1.88 -11.77 -6.52
N VAL A 78 2.37 -12.47 -5.50
CA VAL A 78 1.64 -12.86 -4.29
C VAL A 78 2.01 -11.91 -3.14
N PRO A 79 1.06 -11.42 -2.33
CA PRO A 79 1.37 -10.56 -1.18
C PRO A 79 2.15 -11.33 -0.09
N GLY A 80 3.18 -10.69 0.47
CA GLY A 80 3.98 -11.27 1.56
C GLY A 80 5.46 -11.27 1.24
N LYS A 81 6.27 -11.78 2.19
CA LYS A 81 7.69 -12.10 1.96
C LYS A 81 7.80 -13.57 1.53
N LYS A 82 8.96 -13.98 1.04
CA LYS A 82 9.23 -15.41 0.79
C LYS A 82 9.05 -16.20 2.10
N ASN A 83 8.50 -17.41 2.01
CA ASN A 83 8.26 -18.33 3.13
C ASN A 83 7.26 -17.81 4.20
N THR A 84 6.26 -17.01 3.81
CA THR A 84 5.11 -16.73 4.68
C THR A 84 3.88 -17.53 4.26
N THR A 85 3.04 -17.85 5.23
CA THR A 85 1.73 -18.47 5.00
C THR A 85 0.86 -17.56 4.14
N VAL A 86 0.23 -18.14 3.13
CA VAL A 86 -0.73 -17.48 2.25
C VAL A 86 -2.03 -18.29 2.24
N PHE A 87 -3.16 -17.58 2.09
CA PHE A 87 -4.48 -18.20 1.97
C PHE A 87 -4.94 -18.10 0.52
N ILE A 88 -5.17 -19.25 -0.10
CA ILE A 88 -5.72 -19.36 -1.46
C ILE A 88 -7.20 -19.66 -1.32
N LYS A 89 -8.03 -18.93 -2.07
CA LYS A 89 -9.47 -19.11 -2.13
C LYS A 89 -9.95 -18.86 -3.54
N ASP A 90 -11.11 -19.41 -3.87
CA ASP A 90 -11.75 -19.17 -5.16
C ASP A 90 -12.08 -17.69 -5.35
N SER A 91 -11.97 -17.25 -6.60
CA SER A 91 -12.24 -15.86 -6.98
C SER A 91 -13.74 -15.60 -6.94
N VAL A 92 -14.15 -14.62 -6.13
CA VAL A 92 -15.53 -14.11 -6.12
C VAL A 92 -15.87 -13.38 -7.43
N LYS A 93 -14.84 -12.85 -8.10
CA LYS A 93 -15.01 -12.17 -9.39
C LYS A 93 -15.01 -13.23 -10.50
N GLY A 94 -16.08 -13.24 -11.28
CA GLY A 94 -16.20 -14.07 -12.48
C GLY A 94 -15.11 -13.76 -13.52
N LYS A 95 -14.98 -14.65 -14.50
CA LYS A 95 -14.05 -14.44 -15.62
C LYS A 95 -14.42 -13.15 -16.35
N LYS A 96 -13.43 -12.26 -16.49
CA LYS A 96 -13.41 -11.30 -17.59
C LYS A 96 -13.02 -12.03 -18.87
#